data_AF-A0A8H6J914-F1
#
_entry.id   AF-A0A8H6J914-F1
#
_cell.length_a   1.000
_cell.length_b   1.000
_cell.length_c   1.000
_cell.angle_alpha   90.00
_cell.angle_beta   90.00
_cell.angle_gamma   90.00
#
_symmetry.space_group_name_H-M   'P 1'
#
loop_
_entity.id
_entity.type
_entity.pdbx_description
1 polymer ?
#
loop_
_entity_poly.entity_id
_entity_poly.type
_entity_poly.pdbx_seq_one_letter_code
_entity_poly.pdbx_strand_id
1 'polypeptide(L)'
;MAGVEPGYTFIEGLDLSRQTYSTAGQKVEKDVTSAHEIIKEKLPVLSQLKALVSLTLGDRPPLFIDARGSEAKLLDSSADEPDTKITIKPEYISQFYEGKLEPRYGLFKDAFFHEASMPKGNILAAIKFADLLTPNSPVPPKKVVPGAFPRLPQPTTDIEQVKRDIQELGYGLLKYALIHSQIQILKKTVQEQAAADGGPNAPNQRIWTLVNKGEEFLDLLNHPLIDELVPWFLGEHALIHSYSANIARPGNVPMQLHTDQVAIQPPIRDMAFGMNIMWYLEDITDANGGTRVFPGSHLGQVAPEDLFTVEGTVAAEGPAGTALVFDNRLWHATGPNREASGERPVILMFFMRAFIRQQENNFLSLRKGVEAKLSDRIKRMLGFYTTGALGGIEGEVREGIFVSRKDDCIGKLRAPHEE
;
A
#
# COMPACT_ATOMS: atom_id res chain seq x y z
N MET A 1 -8.41 11.95 12.25
CA MET A 1 -9.51 12.79 12.77
C MET A 1 -9.55 14.19 12.16
N ALA A 2 -8.47 14.71 11.56
CA ALA A 2 -8.55 15.98 10.84
C ALA A 2 -9.70 15.98 9.81
N GLY A 3 -10.56 16.99 9.86
CA GLY A 3 -11.69 17.15 8.94
C GLY A 3 -13.03 16.53 9.37
N VAL A 4 -13.12 15.92 10.55
CA VAL A 4 -14.41 15.50 11.13
C VAL A 4 -14.72 16.42 12.31
N GLU A 5 -15.81 17.19 12.21
CA GLU A 5 -16.26 18.01 13.34
C GLU A 5 -16.61 17.14 14.54
N PRO A 6 -16.29 17.57 15.78
CA PRO A 6 -16.77 16.90 16.97
C PRO A 6 -18.29 16.73 16.91
N GLY A 7 -18.77 15.52 17.24
CA GLY A 7 -20.21 15.25 17.30
C GLY A 7 -20.90 16.01 18.45
N TYR A 8 -22.22 15.87 18.52
CA TYR A 8 -23.00 16.44 19.62
C TYR A 8 -22.61 15.81 20.97
N THR A 9 -22.79 16.57 22.04
CA THR A 9 -22.52 16.12 23.41
C THR A 9 -23.78 15.46 23.99
N PHE A 10 -23.59 14.35 24.71
CA PHE A 10 -24.70 13.62 25.35
C PHE A 10 -25.12 14.16 26.72
N ILE A 11 -24.23 14.86 27.42
CA ILE A 11 -24.43 15.37 28.78
C ILE A 11 -24.42 16.90 28.77
N GLU A 12 -25.47 17.50 29.33
CA GLU A 12 -25.54 18.95 29.52
C GLU A 12 -24.35 19.43 30.38
N GLY A 13 -23.69 20.51 29.95
CA GLY A 13 -22.49 21.06 30.62
C GLY A 13 -21.15 20.46 30.17
N LEU A 14 -21.12 19.40 29.35
CA LEU A 14 -19.90 18.87 28.73
C LEU A 14 -19.79 19.22 27.24
N ASP A 15 -20.40 20.32 26.79
CA ASP A 15 -20.27 20.76 25.40
C ASP A 15 -18.83 21.23 25.11
N LEU A 16 -18.03 20.30 24.59
CA LEU A 16 -16.64 20.56 24.20
C LEU A 16 -16.51 21.13 22.79
N SER A 17 -17.62 21.29 22.04
CA SER A 17 -17.58 21.78 20.66
C SER A 17 -16.99 23.20 20.53
N ARG A 18 -17.06 23.98 21.62
CA ARG A 18 -16.49 25.32 21.71
C ARG A 18 -15.03 25.35 22.17
N GLN A 19 -14.47 24.23 22.62
CA GLN A 19 -13.07 24.16 23.00
C GLN A 19 -12.21 24.11 21.75
N THR A 20 -11.50 25.21 21.49
CA THR A 20 -10.53 25.30 20.40
C THR A 20 -9.15 25.62 20.95
N TYR A 21 -8.16 24.85 20.52
CA TYR A 21 -6.74 25.10 20.80
C TYR A 21 -6.06 25.83 19.63
N SER A 22 -6.74 25.93 18.48
CA SER A 22 -6.29 26.61 17.27
C SER A 22 -7.46 26.81 16.31
N THR A 23 -7.53 27.96 15.62
CA THR A 23 -8.53 28.16 14.55
C THR A 23 -8.04 27.58 13.22
N ALA A 24 -8.94 26.98 12.44
CA ALA A 24 -8.60 26.40 11.14
C ALA A 24 -8.01 27.43 10.17
N GLY A 25 -8.57 28.65 10.13
CA GLY A 25 -8.08 29.74 9.28
C GLY A 25 -6.64 30.16 9.61
N GLN A 26 -6.32 30.37 10.90
CA GLN A 26 -4.95 30.69 11.32
C GLN A 26 -3.96 29.56 11.00
N LYS A 27 -4.41 28.30 11.12
CA LYS A 27 -3.59 27.15 10.74
C LYS A 27 -3.26 27.16 9.24
N VAL A 28 -4.26 27.38 8.38
CA VAL A 28 -4.04 27.44 6.92
C VAL A 28 -3.06 28.55 6.54
N GLU A 29 -3.23 29.77 7.08
CA GLU A 29 -2.30 30.88 6.80
C GLU A 29 -0.86 30.57 7.25
N LYS A 30 -0.72 29.92 8.42
CA LYS A 30 0.58 29.47 8.92
C LYS A 30 1.19 28.40 8.01
N ASP A 31 0.40 27.44 7.54
CA ASP A 31 0.85 26.38 6.66
C ASP A 31 1.29 26.96 5.30
N VAL A 32 0.55 27.92 4.72
CA VAL A 32 0.92 28.62 3.47
C VAL A 32 2.22 29.41 3.66
N THR A 33 2.35 30.15 4.76
CA THR A 33 3.57 30.92 5.07
C THR A 33 4.78 29.99 5.18
N SER A 34 4.64 28.88 5.91
CA SER A 34 5.70 27.88 6.09
C SER A 34 6.08 27.24 4.75
N ALA A 35 5.10 26.92 3.91
CA ALA A 35 5.35 26.37 2.57
C ALA A 35 6.17 27.34 1.71
N HIS A 36 5.85 28.64 1.71
CA HIS A 36 6.64 29.64 0.97
C HIS A 36 8.08 29.74 1.47
N GLU A 37 8.30 29.72 2.78
CA GLU A 37 9.65 29.77 3.38
C GLU A 37 10.47 28.54 2.98
N ILE A 38 9.89 27.35 3.07
CA ILE A 38 10.52 26.10 2.64
C ILE A 38 10.87 26.12 1.15
N ILE A 39 9.96 26.58 0.29
CA ILE A 39 10.22 26.66 -1.16
C ILE A 39 11.39 27.60 -1.43
N LYS A 40 11.43 28.77 -0.78
CA LYS A 40 12.54 29.73 -0.89
C LYS A 40 13.86 29.12 -0.44
N GLU A 41 13.87 28.41 0.69
CA GLU A 41 15.04 27.69 1.19
C GLU A 41 15.52 26.63 0.19
N LYS A 42 14.60 25.91 -0.45
CA LYS A 42 14.90 24.82 -1.39
C LYS A 42 15.22 25.29 -2.81
N LEU A 43 15.11 26.57 -3.16
CA LEU A 43 15.42 27.08 -4.50
C LEU A 43 16.77 26.59 -5.06
N PRO A 44 17.89 26.55 -4.31
CA PRO A 44 19.16 26.04 -4.82
C PRO A 44 19.07 24.60 -5.34
N VAL A 45 18.37 23.70 -4.63
CA VAL A 45 18.21 22.31 -5.07
C VAL A 45 17.12 22.15 -6.13
N LEU A 46 16.08 23.00 -6.12
CA LEU A 46 15.02 23.01 -7.13
C LEU A 46 15.53 23.41 -8.52
N SER A 47 16.71 24.02 -8.64
CA SER A 47 17.38 24.26 -9.94
C SER A 47 17.63 22.99 -10.76
N GLN A 48 17.56 21.80 -10.13
CA GLN A 48 17.65 20.50 -10.77
C GLN A 48 16.40 20.10 -11.57
N LEU A 49 15.28 20.81 -11.42
CA LEU A 49 14.02 20.51 -12.10
C LEU A 49 14.10 20.71 -13.61
N LYS A 50 14.85 21.73 -14.06
CA LYS A 50 14.95 22.11 -15.48
C LYS A 50 13.58 22.32 -16.14
N ALA A 51 12.66 22.92 -15.38
CA ALA A 51 11.27 23.12 -15.73
C ALA A 51 10.72 24.41 -15.10
N LEU A 52 9.66 24.95 -15.69
CA LEU A 52 8.77 25.93 -15.10
C LEU A 52 7.60 25.21 -14.40
N VAL A 53 7.53 25.34 -13.07
CA VAL A 53 6.46 24.73 -12.26
C VAL A 53 5.46 25.79 -11.85
N SER A 54 4.17 25.56 -12.10
CA SER A 54 3.07 26.30 -11.48
C SER A 54 2.61 25.55 -10.23
N LEU A 55 2.70 26.18 -9.07
CA LEU A 55 2.37 25.60 -7.77
C LEU A 55 1.21 26.36 -7.13
N THR A 56 0.09 25.67 -6.94
CA THR A 56 -1.09 26.16 -6.24
C THR A 56 -1.12 25.55 -4.83
N LEU A 57 -1.09 26.39 -3.80
CA LEU A 57 -1.15 25.98 -2.39
C LEU A 57 -2.59 26.12 -1.88
N GLY A 58 -3.31 25.02 -1.82
CA GLY A 58 -4.74 25.02 -1.47
C GLY A 58 -5.57 25.80 -2.50
N ASP A 59 -6.15 26.92 -2.06
CA ASP A 59 -7.01 27.81 -2.84
C ASP A 59 -6.32 29.12 -3.27
N ARG A 60 -5.02 29.24 -3.01
CA ARG A 60 -4.26 30.47 -3.28
C ARG A 60 -3.94 30.63 -4.77
N PRO A 61 -3.74 31.87 -5.25
CA PRO A 61 -3.18 32.10 -6.58
C PRO A 61 -1.89 31.30 -6.78
N PRO A 62 -1.63 30.78 -7.99
CA PRO A 62 -0.45 29.98 -8.25
C PRO A 62 0.81 30.83 -8.14
N LEU A 63 1.86 30.23 -7.57
CA LEU A 63 3.24 30.70 -7.66
C LEU A 63 3.97 29.95 -8.76
N PHE A 64 5.05 30.52 -9.26
CA PHE A 64 5.84 29.93 -10.32
C PHE A 64 7.28 29.71 -9.87
N ILE A 65 7.79 28.50 -10.03
CA ILE A 65 9.20 28.17 -9.82
C ILE A 65 9.82 28.01 -11.19
N ASP A 66 10.57 29.01 -11.64
CA ASP A 66 11.33 28.94 -12.89
C ASP A 66 12.72 28.37 -12.62
N ALA A 67 12.90 27.09 -12.92
CA ALA A 67 14.14 26.36 -12.77
C ALA A 67 14.78 25.98 -14.12
N ARG A 68 14.38 26.64 -15.22
CA ARG A 68 14.92 26.40 -16.57
C ARG A 68 16.38 26.87 -16.70
N GLY A 69 16.78 27.86 -15.90
CA GLY A 69 18.13 28.40 -15.85
C GLY A 69 19.12 27.59 -14.99
N SER A 70 20.27 28.22 -14.70
CA SER A 70 21.26 27.69 -13.77
C SER A 70 20.81 27.79 -12.31
N GLU A 71 19.98 28.78 -11.98
CA GLU A 71 19.41 29.02 -10.65
C GLU A 71 17.88 29.00 -10.75
N ALA A 72 17.21 28.44 -9.74
CA ALA A 72 15.75 28.50 -9.66
C ALA A 72 15.29 29.82 -9.03
N LYS A 73 14.20 30.38 -9.56
CA LYS A 73 13.59 31.62 -9.05
C LYS A 73 12.13 31.37 -8.72
N LEU A 74 11.67 31.95 -7.60
CA LEU A 74 10.25 32.01 -7.26
C LEU A 74 9.66 33.31 -7.82
N LEU A 75 8.56 33.21 -8.56
CA LEU A 75 7.88 34.30 -9.24
C LEU A 75 6.39 34.30 -8.86
N ASP A 76 5.80 35.47 -8.70
CA ASP A 76 4.36 35.62 -8.42
C ASP A 76 3.49 35.46 -9.68
N SER A 77 4.10 35.53 -10.87
CA SER A 77 3.43 35.33 -12.16
C SER A 77 4.41 34.88 -13.24
N SER A 78 3.88 34.24 -14.29
CA SER A 78 4.61 33.89 -15.51
C SER A 78 3.71 34.08 -16.72
N ALA A 79 4.27 34.59 -17.82
CA ALA A 79 3.59 34.64 -19.12
C ALA A 79 3.74 33.34 -19.93
N ASP A 80 4.75 32.53 -19.58
CA ASP A 80 5.01 31.24 -20.23
C ASP A 80 4.08 30.15 -19.68
N GLU A 81 3.66 29.23 -20.54
CA GLU A 81 2.93 28.04 -20.12
C GLU A 81 3.86 27.15 -19.27
N PRO A 82 3.47 26.75 -18.05
CA PRO A 82 4.31 25.92 -17.19
C PRO A 82 4.42 24.50 -17.74
N ASP A 83 5.61 23.92 -17.62
CA ASP A 83 5.87 22.52 -17.96
C ASP A 83 5.04 21.57 -17.10
N THR A 84 4.80 21.94 -15.83
CA THR A 84 4.00 21.15 -14.89
C THR A 84 3.17 22.03 -13.96
N LYS A 85 1.96 21.57 -13.64
CA LYS A 85 1.01 22.24 -12.74
C LYS A 85 0.72 21.33 -11.54
N ILE A 86 0.95 21.84 -10.34
CA ILE A 86 0.81 21.11 -9.08
C ILE A 86 -0.18 21.87 -8.19
N THR A 87 -1.24 21.20 -7.76
CA THR A 87 -2.16 21.72 -6.73
C THR A 87 -2.03 20.84 -5.50
N ILE A 88 -1.62 21.42 -4.38
CA ILE A 88 -1.31 20.65 -3.17
C ILE A 88 -1.73 21.40 -1.90
N LYS A 89 -2.06 20.66 -0.85
CA LYS A 89 -2.28 21.22 0.48
C LYS A 89 -0.97 21.85 1.01
N PRO A 90 -1.00 23.08 1.56
CA PRO A 90 0.21 23.75 2.00
C PRO A 90 0.97 22.97 3.09
N GLU A 91 0.25 22.29 4.00
CA GLU A 91 0.88 21.47 5.04
C GLU A 91 1.64 20.25 4.49
N TYR A 92 1.37 19.81 3.26
CA TYR A 92 2.14 18.71 2.65
C TYR A 92 3.55 19.14 2.30
N ILE A 93 3.78 20.42 1.96
CA ILE A 93 5.14 20.95 1.74
C ILE A 93 5.97 20.80 3.01
N SER A 94 5.42 21.20 4.16
CA SER A 94 6.08 21.02 5.46
C SER A 94 6.25 19.54 5.81
N GLN A 95 5.26 18.69 5.55
CA GLN A 95 5.37 17.26 5.82
C GLN A 95 6.39 16.55 4.93
N PHE A 96 6.56 16.95 3.66
CA PHE A 96 7.64 16.46 2.81
C PHE A 96 8.99 16.90 3.36
N TYR A 97 9.14 18.18 3.68
CA TYR A 97 10.36 18.77 4.23
C TYR A 97 10.79 18.13 5.55
N GLU A 98 9.85 17.77 6.41
CA GLU A 98 10.10 17.13 7.70
C GLU A 98 10.21 15.60 7.61
N GLY A 99 10.01 15.00 6.42
CA GLY A 99 10.00 13.55 6.25
C GLY A 99 8.81 12.86 6.92
N LYS A 100 7.68 13.56 7.10
CA LYS A 100 6.44 13.05 7.70
C LYS A 100 5.45 12.46 6.70
N LEU A 101 5.60 12.80 5.41
CA LEU A 101 4.74 12.33 4.34
C LEU A 101 5.58 11.89 3.14
N GLU A 102 5.29 10.71 2.60
CA GLU A 102 5.93 10.23 1.38
C GLU A 102 5.51 11.11 0.18
N PRO A 103 6.45 11.65 -0.61
CA PRO A 103 6.18 12.59 -1.71
C PRO A 103 5.16 12.13 -2.74
N ARG A 104 5.29 10.90 -3.25
CA ARG A 104 4.40 10.34 -4.27
C ARG A 104 3.03 10.09 -3.68
N TYR A 105 2.96 9.58 -2.45
CA TYR A 105 1.70 9.44 -1.74
C TYR A 105 1.01 10.80 -1.59
N GLY A 106 1.70 11.83 -1.10
CA GLY A 106 1.12 13.16 -0.93
C GLY A 106 0.69 13.83 -2.24
N LEU A 107 1.44 13.64 -3.33
CA LEU A 107 1.13 14.20 -4.65
C LEU A 107 -0.13 13.59 -5.29
N PHE A 108 -0.34 12.28 -5.12
CA PHE A 108 -1.38 11.57 -5.87
C PHE A 108 -2.57 11.13 -5.01
N LYS A 109 -2.44 11.05 -3.67
CA LYS A 109 -3.52 10.56 -2.79
C LYS A 109 -4.80 11.38 -2.92
N ASP A 110 -4.68 12.70 -2.89
CA ASP A 110 -5.87 13.57 -2.94
C ASP A 110 -6.55 13.53 -4.31
N ALA A 111 -5.81 13.20 -5.38
CA ALA A 111 -6.34 13.09 -6.73
C ALA A 111 -7.38 11.96 -6.88
N PHE A 112 -7.34 10.95 -6.00
CA PHE A 112 -8.38 9.91 -5.95
C PHE A 112 -9.75 10.44 -5.52
N PHE A 113 -9.80 11.54 -4.77
CA PHE A 113 -11.03 12.13 -4.22
C PHE A 113 -11.35 13.49 -4.84
N HIS A 114 -10.34 14.18 -5.37
CA HIS A 114 -10.41 15.52 -5.91
C HIS A 114 -9.57 15.63 -7.18
N GLU A 115 -10.18 15.42 -8.35
CA GLU A 115 -9.50 15.42 -9.66
C GLU A 115 -8.67 16.69 -9.91
N ALA A 116 -9.11 17.85 -9.40
CA ALA A 116 -8.38 19.11 -9.51
C ALA A 116 -6.98 19.10 -8.86
N SER A 117 -6.72 18.17 -7.95
CA SER A 117 -5.41 17.98 -7.31
C SER A 117 -4.45 17.09 -8.10
N MET A 118 -4.91 16.45 -9.19
CA MET A 118 -4.05 15.64 -10.05
C MET A 118 -2.99 16.53 -10.73
N PRO A 119 -1.67 16.27 -10.55
CA PRO A 119 -0.64 16.98 -11.29
C PRO A 119 -0.86 16.89 -12.81
N LYS A 120 -0.56 17.97 -13.54
CA LYS A 120 -0.77 18.06 -15.00
C LYS A 120 0.52 18.46 -15.72
N GLY A 121 0.64 18.08 -16.98
CA GLY A 121 1.83 18.35 -17.80
C GLY A 121 2.94 17.32 -17.55
N ASN A 122 4.16 17.79 -17.33
CA ASN A 122 5.31 16.95 -17.02
C ASN A 122 5.22 16.40 -15.58
N ILE A 123 4.64 15.21 -15.44
CA ILE A 123 4.46 14.53 -14.16
C ILE A 123 5.80 14.16 -13.50
N LEU A 124 6.82 13.85 -14.29
CA LEU A 124 8.16 13.54 -13.77
C LEU A 124 8.77 14.76 -13.05
N ALA A 125 8.57 15.96 -13.60
CA ALA A 125 8.97 17.19 -12.93
C ALA A 125 8.19 17.43 -11.62
N ALA A 126 6.91 17.04 -11.55
CA ALA A 126 6.12 17.13 -10.32
C ALA A 126 6.62 16.17 -9.22
N ILE A 127 6.92 14.91 -9.58
CA ILE A 127 7.51 13.92 -8.68
C ILE A 127 8.87 14.42 -8.18
N LYS A 128 9.73 14.89 -9.10
CA LYS A 128 11.06 15.42 -8.77
C LYS A 128 10.96 16.65 -7.86
N PHE A 129 9.98 17.53 -8.07
CA PHE A 129 9.72 18.66 -7.20
C PHE A 129 9.49 18.20 -5.76
N ALA A 130 8.57 17.27 -5.55
CA ALA A 130 8.28 16.78 -4.20
C ALA A 130 9.46 16.00 -3.58
N ASP A 131 10.20 15.22 -4.37
CA ASP A 131 11.40 14.50 -3.93
C ASP A 131 12.51 15.45 -3.43
N LEU A 132 12.72 16.58 -4.12
CA LEU A 132 13.73 17.59 -3.76
C LEU A 132 13.38 18.38 -2.49
N LEU A 133 12.11 18.38 -2.08
CA LEU A 133 11.70 19.01 -0.82
C LEU A 133 12.08 18.15 0.39
N THR A 134 12.21 16.83 0.23
CA THR A 134 12.47 15.92 1.36
C THR A 134 13.86 16.08 1.99
N PRO A 135 14.09 15.59 3.23
CA PRO A 135 15.42 15.53 3.83
C PRO A 135 16.39 14.64 3.05
N ASN A 136 15.88 13.53 2.50
CA ASN A 136 16.65 12.49 1.83
C ASN A 136 15.93 12.10 0.53
N SER A 137 16.26 12.79 -0.57
CA SER A 137 15.68 12.49 -1.88
C SER A 137 15.98 11.03 -2.28
N PRO A 138 15.00 10.32 -2.86
CA PRO A 138 15.22 8.93 -3.25
C PRO A 138 16.17 8.83 -4.44
N VAL A 139 16.84 7.69 -4.54
CA VAL A 139 17.62 7.30 -5.72
C VAL A 139 16.76 6.45 -6.67
N PRO A 140 16.94 6.56 -7.99
CA PRO A 140 16.24 5.69 -8.93
C PRO A 140 16.59 4.21 -8.71
N PRO A 141 15.64 3.28 -8.94
CA PRO A 141 15.90 1.86 -8.82
C PRO A 141 16.88 1.39 -9.91
N LYS A 142 17.64 0.35 -9.57
CA LYS A 142 18.51 -0.32 -10.52
C LYS A 142 17.66 -1.00 -11.60
N LYS A 143 17.83 -0.58 -12.85
CA LYS A 143 17.11 -1.15 -14.00
C LYS A 143 17.63 -2.56 -14.34
N VAL A 144 16.72 -3.45 -14.71
CA VAL A 144 17.03 -4.79 -15.19
C VAL A 144 17.45 -4.71 -16.65
N VAL A 145 18.76 -4.78 -16.89
CA VAL A 145 19.40 -4.88 -18.21
C VAL A 145 20.44 -6.02 -18.19
N PRO A 146 20.87 -6.56 -19.35
CA PRO A 146 21.84 -7.64 -19.38
C PRO A 146 23.10 -7.33 -18.55
N GLY A 147 23.46 -8.22 -17.63
CA GLY A 147 24.61 -8.07 -16.73
C GLY A 147 24.41 -7.14 -15.54
N ALA A 148 23.25 -6.47 -15.39
CA ALA A 148 23.00 -5.61 -14.24
C ALA A 148 22.94 -6.41 -12.93
N PHE A 149 22.35 -7.59 -12.95
CA PHE A 149 22.23 -8.45 -11.78
C PHE A 149 23.02 -9.74 -12.03
N PRO A 150 23.82 -10.22 -11.04
CA PRO A 150 24.56 -11.48 -11.19
C PRO A 150 23.62 -12.67 -11.33
N ARG A 151 22.43 -12.58 -10.72
CA ARG A 151 21.32 -13.51 -10.85
C ARG A 151 20.01 -12.78 -10.56
N LEU A 152 18.92 -13.32 -11.05
CA LEU A 152 17.56 -12.98 -10.63
C LEU A 152 16.93 -14.22 -9.99
N PRO A 153 15.98 -14.08 -9.05
CA PRO A 153 15.21 -15.19 -8.51
C PRO A 153 14.57 -16.00 -9.63
N GLN A 154 14.62 -17.32 -9.51
CA GLN A 154 14.00 -18.28 -10.42
C GLN A 154 13.17 -19.25 -9.58
N PRO A 155 12.08 -19.84 -10.11
CA PRO A 155 11.30 -20.85 -9.38
C PRO A 155 12.19 -22.00 -8.90
N THR A 156 12.24 -22.19 -7.58
CA THR A 156 13.08 -23.22 -6.91
C THR A 156 12.28 -23.98 -5.87
N THR A 157 12.68 -25.20 -5.54
CA THR A 157 12.13 -25.97 -4.41
C THR A 157 12.94 -25.78 -3.12
N ASP A 158 14.07 -25.06 -3.18
CA ASP A 158 14.90 -24.74 -2.01
C ASP A 158 14.34 -23.50 -1.29
N ILE A 159 13.70 -23.72 -0.15
CA ILE A 159 13.13 -22.65 0.67
C ILE A 159 14.19 -21.68 1.21
N GLU A 160 15.40 -22.16 1.48
CA GLU A 160 16.48 -21.30 1.96
C GLU A 160 16.99 -20.39 0.83
N GLN A 161 16.94 -20.85 -0.42
CA GLN A 161 17.18 -19.98 -1.57
C GLN A 161 16.08 -18.91 -1.70
N VAL A 162 14.80 -19.27 -1.50
CA VAL A 162 13.70 -18.30 -1.51
C VAL A 162 13.89 -17.23 -0.44
N LYS A 163 14.27 -17.61 0.78
CA LYS A 163 14.59 -16.66 1.87
C LYS A 163 15.75 -15.72 1.52
N ARG A 164 16.84 -16.26 0.96
CA ARG A 164 17.98 -15.46 0.48
C ARG A 164 17.54 -14.46 -0.60
N ASP A 165 16.69 -14.89 -1.52
CA ASP A 165 16.18 -14.05 -2.62
C ASP A 165 15.31 -12.90 -2.10
N ILE A 166 14.44 -13.17 -1.12
CA ILE A 166 13.65 -12.14 -0.45
C ILE A 166 14.56 -11.12 0.25
N GLN A 167 15.60 -11.57 0.95
CA GLN A 167 16.53 -10.67 1.64
C GLN A 167 17.34 -9.80 0.66
N GLU A 168 17.92 -10.41 -0.38
CA GLU A 168 18.83 -9.73 -1.31
C GLU A 168 18.10 -8.91 -2.38
N LEU A 169 16.98 -9.42 -2.89
CA LEU A 169 16.30 -8.91 -4.08
C LEU A 169 14.84 -8.54 -3.83
N GLY A 170 14.31 -8.81 -2.64
CA GLY A 170 12.99 -8.36 -2.18
C GLY A 170 11.85 -9.30 -2.56
N TYR A 171 12.14 -10.35 -3.34
CA TYR A 171 11.16 -11.37 -3.71
C TYR A 171 11.82 -12.73 -3.94
N GLY A 172 11.05 -13.81 -3.81
CA GLY A 172 11.45 -15.17 -4.11
C GLY A 172 10.29 -16.00 -4.67
N LEU A 173 10.61 -17.11 -5.34
CA LEU A 173 9.65 -17.95 -6.06
C LEU A 173 9.78 -19.41 -5.60
N LEU A 174 8.83 -19.88 -4.79
CA LEU A 174 8.78 -21.29 -4.40
C LEU A 174 7.97 -22.09 -5.42
N LYS A 175 8.65 -22.97 -6.15
CA LYS A 175 8.06 -23.86 -7.14
C LYS A 175 7.31 -25.00 -6.44
N TYR A 176 6.21 -25.45 -7.06
CA TYR A 176 5.38 -26.55 -6.55
C TYR A 176 4.82 -26.31 -5.14
N ALA A 177 4.58 -25.05 -4.79
CA ALA A 177 3.89 -24.70 -3.57
C ALA A 177 2.45 -25.24 -3.57
N LEU A 178 1.80 -25.33 -4.74
CA LEU A 178 0.54 -26.05 -4.92
C LEU A 178 0.71 -27.21 -5.90
N ILE A 179 0.05 -28.33 -5.62
CA ILE A 179 -0.05 -29.46 -6.56
C ILE A 179 -1.20 -29.24 -7.56
N HIS A 180 -1.18 -30.00 -8.66
CA HIS A 180 -2.14 -29.84 -9.76
C HIS A 180 -3.61 -29.85 -9.30
N SER A 181 -4.01 -30.79 -8.44
CA SER A 181 -5.39 -30.85 -7.95
C SER A 181 -5.81 -29.63 -7.14
N GLN A 182 -4.92 -29.10 -6.30
CA GLN A 182 -5.16 -27.88 -5.52
C GLN A 182 -5.30 -26.66 -6.44
N ILE A 183 -4.47 -26.56 -7.47
CA ILE A 183 -4.56 -25.49 -8.48
C ILE A 183 -5.93 -25.53 -9.15
N GLN A 184 -6.38 -26.71 -9.61
CA GLN A 184 -7.69 -26.84 -10.27
C GLN A 184 -8.85 -26.45 -9.36
N ILE A 185 -8.83 -26.88 -8.10
CA ILE A 185 -9.84 -26.52 -7.10
C ILE A 185 -9.85 -25.01 -6.91
N LEU A 186 -8.72 -24.41 -6.53
CA LEU A 186 -8.64 -22.97 -6.23
C LEU A 186 -8.95 -22.09 -7.44
N LYS A 187 -8.48 -22.46 -8.64
CA LYS A 187 -8.79 -21.76 -9.89
C LYS A 187 -10.28 -21.76 -10.16
N LYS A 188 -10.93 -22.92 -10.08
CA LYS A 188 -12.37 -23.06 -10.24
C LYS A 188 -13.12 -22.21 -9.22
N THR A 189 -12.79 -22.31 -7.92
CA THR A 189 -13.46 -21.55 -6.85
C THR A 189 -13.29 -20.04 -7.05
N VAL A 190 -12.11 -19.57 -7.46
CA VAL A 190 -11.88 -18.15 -7.80
C VAL A 190 -12.77 -17.70 -8.97
N GLN A 191 -12.89 -18.50 -10.02
CA GLN A 191 -13.72 -18.17 -11.19
C GLN A 191 -15.21 -18.19 -10.86
N GLU A 192 -15.69 -19.17 -10.09
CA GLU A 192 -17.07 -19.25 -9.64
C GLU A 192 -17.42 -18.06 -8.73
N GLN A 193 -16.53 -17.70 -7.80
CA GLN A 193 -16.74 -16.53 -6.95
C GLN A 193 -16.68 -15.21 -7.74
N ALA A 194 -15.80 -15.13 -8.74
CA ALA A 194 -15.72 -13.98 -9.64
C ALA A 194 -17.03 -13.80 -10.43
N ALA A 195 -17.64 -14.89 -10.90
CA ALA A 195 -18.93 -14.86 -11.57
C ALA A 195 -20.04 -14.41 -10.60
N ALA A 196 -20.06 -14.95 -9.38
CA ALA A 196 -21.03 -14.60 -8.35
C ALA A 196 -20.96 -13.13 -7.89
N ASP A 197 -19.75 -12.53 -7.89
CA ASP A 197 -19.54 -11.10 -7.60
C ASP A 197 -19.84 -10.20 -8.82
N GLY A 198 -20.52 -10.72 -9.85
CA GLY A 198 -20.98 -9.97 -11.03
C GLY A 198 -19.99 -9.97 -12.21
N GLY A 199 -19.33 -11.10 -12.46
CA GLY A 199 -18.17 -11.25 -13.38
C GLY A 199 -18.40 -10.93 -14.87
N PRO A 200 -17.47 -11.35 -15.75
CA PRO A 200 -16.19 -10.73 -16.08
C PRO A 200 -16.34 -9.52 -17.04
N ASN A 201 -17.09 -8.49 -16.66
CA ASN A 201 -17.32 -7.34 -17.54
C ASN A 201 -16.12 -6.39 -17.70
N ALA A 202 -15.00 -6.65 -17.00
CA ALA A 202 -13.83 -5.78 -17.00
C ALA A 202 -12.50 -6.56 -17.16
N PRO A 203 -11.49 -5.96 -17.83
CA PRO A 203 -10.16 -6.54 -17.96
C PRO A 203 -9.43 -6.81 -16.63
N ASN A 204 -9.76 -6.07 -15.58
CA ASN A 204 -9.31 -6.31 -14.22
C ASN A 204 -10.49 -6.71 -13.35
N GLN A 205 -10.34 -7.76 -12.54
CA GLN A 205 -11.33 -8.10 -11.51
C GLN A 205 -10.63 -8.49 -10.21
N ARG A 206 -11.12 -7.94 -9.10
CA ARG A 206 -10.63 -8.26 -7.75
C ARG A 206 -11.78 -8.82 -6.91
N ILE A 207 -11.52 -9.93 -6.24
CA ILE A 207 -12.43 -10.57 -5.29
C ILE A 207 -11.87 -10.34 -3.90
N TRP A 208 -12.64 -9.67 -3.04
CA TRP A 208 -12.23 -9.29 -1.69
C TRP A 208 -12.75 -10.27 -0.64
N THR A 209 -12.12 -10.23 0.55
CA THR A 209 -12.58 -10.94 1.74
C THR A 209 -12.76 -12.43 1.51
N LEU A 210 -11.77 -13.09 0.89
CA LEU A 210 -11.85 -14.51 0.52
C LEU A 210 -12.17 -15.44 1.70
N VAL A 211 -11.83 -15.01 2.92
CA VAL A 211 -12.18 -15.72 4.16
C VAL A 211 -13.68 -16.02 4.29
N ASN A 212 -14.55 -15.23 3.65
CA ASN A 212 -16.02 -15.42 3.67
C ASN A 212 -16.57 -16.18 2.45
N LYS A 213 -15.71 -16.60 1.50
CA LYS A 213 -16.12 -16.94 0.13
C LYS A 213 -15.95 -18.42 -0.25
N GLY A 214 -15.55 -19.28 0.69
CA GLY A 214 -15.38 -20.71 0.43
C GLY A 214 -14.52 -21.38 1.50
N GLU A 215 -14.75 -22.67 1.75
CA GLU A 215 -13.96 -23.45 2.69
C GLU A 215 -12.55 -23.70 2.13
N GLU A 216 -12.41 -23.78 0.80
CA GLU A 216 -11.14 -23.93 0.10
C GLU A 216 -10.19 -22.75 0.38
N PHE A 217 -10.73 -21.54 0.55
CA PHE A 217 -9.94 -20.37 0.93
C PHE A 217 -9.50 -20.42 2.38
N LEU A 218 -10.30 -21.03 3.28
CA LEU A 218 -9.90 -21.29 4.66
C LEU A 218 -8.84 -22.38 4.74
N ASP A 219 -8.98 -23.43 3.91
CA ASP A 219 -8.00 -24.51 3.83
C ASP A 219 -6.63 -24.03 3.36
N LEU A 220 -6.59 -23.09 2.40
CA LEU A 220 -5.33 -22.50 1.95
C LEU A 220 -4.60 -21.71 3.06
N LEU A 221 -5.31 -21.18 4.06
CA LEU A 221 -4.68 -20.56 5.24
C LEU A 221 -3.97 -21.58 6.16
N ASN A 222 -4.21 -22.88 5.97
CA ASN A 222 -3.47 -23.94 6.66
C ASN A 222 -2.19 -24.35 5.93
N HIS A 223 -1.80 -23.66 4.85
CA HIS A 223 -0.64 -24.04 4.06
C HIS A 223 0.69 -23.88 4.84
N PRO A 224 1.57 -24.90 4.89
CA PRO A 224 2.79 -24.88 5.72
C PRO A 224 3.81 -23.81 5.32
N LEU A 225 3.79 -23.36 4.05
CA LEU A 225 4.61 -22.22 3.62
C LEU A 225 4.37 -20.94 4.45
N ILE A 226 3.15 -20.75 4.95
CA ILE A 226 2.81 -19.62 5.82
C ILE A 226 3.59 -19.73 7.13
N ASP A 227 3.69 -20.92 7.72
CA ASP A 227 4.44 -21.15 8.96
C ASP A 227 5.94 -20.95 8.80
N GLU A 228 6.45 -21.25 7.61
CA GLU A 228 7.87 -21.16 7.34
C GLU A 228 8.33 -19.73 7.05
N LEU A 229 7.55 -18.95 6.30
CA LEU A 229 7.98 -17.63 5.83
C LEU A 229 7.44 -16.47 6.66
N VAL A 230 6.19 -16.54 7.14
CA VAL A 230 5.57 -15.40 7.82
C VAL A 230 6.23 -15.11 9.17
N PRO A 231 6.40 -16.09 10.09
CA PRO A 231 7.11 -15.86 11.35
C PRO A 231 8.58 -15.49 11.13
N TRP A 232 9.25 -16.14 10.18
CA TRP A 232 10.65 -15.84 9.83
C TRP A 232 10.85 -14.37 9.43
N PHE A 233 9.92 -13.80 8.68
CA PHE A 233 10.08 -12.44 8.14
C PHE A 233 9.44 -11.35 9.01
N LEU A 234 8.22 -11.57 9.51
CA LEU A 234 7.42 -10.58 10.23
C LEU A 234 7.45 -10.75 11.75
N GLY A 235 8.06 -11.84 12.23
CA GLY A 235 7.99 -12.26 13.62
C GLY A 235 6.70 -13.01 13.92
N GLU A 236 6.63 -13.53 15.14
CA GLU A 236 5.46 -14.25 15.64
C GLU A 236 4.21 -13.37 15.61
N HIS A 237 3.06 -14.00 15.36
CA HIS A 237 1.73 -13.37 15.42
C HIS A 237 1.37 -12.35 14.33
N ALA A 238 2.05 -12.37 13.19
CA ALA A 238 1.61 -11.57 12.04
C ALA A 238 0.13 -11.83 11.68
N LEU A 239 -0.54 -10.77 11.23
CA LEU A 239 -1.96 -10.76 10.92
C LEU A 239 -2.17 -10.66 9.40
N ILE A 240 -3.25 -11.26 8.91
CA ILE A 240 -3.73 -11.06 7.54
C ILE A 240 -4.21 -9.62 7.43
N HIS A 241 -3.53 -8.82 6.62
CA HIS A 241 -3.91 -7.44 6.32
C HIS A 241 -5.03 -7.38 5.27
N SER A 242 -4.92 -8.21 4.23
CA SER A 242 -5.97 -8.45 3.23
C SER A 242 -5.81 -9.85 2.64
N TYR A 243 -6.92 -10.44 2.19
CA TYR A 243 -6.95 -11.75 1.55
C TYR A 243 -7.91 -11.74 0.36
N SER A 244 -7.33 -11.70 -0.84
CA SER A 244 -8.05 -11.39 -2.07
C SER A 244 -7.56 -12.26 -3.24
N ALA A 245 -8.35 -12.31 -4.32
CA ALA A 245 -7.91 -12.85 -5.60
C ALA A 245 -8.00 -11.78 -6.68
N ASN A 246 -7.05 -11.79 -7.61
CA ASN A 246 -7.02 -10.90 -8.76
C ASN A 246 -7.04 -11.72 -10.05
N ILE A 247 -7.89 -11.31 -10.99
CA ILE A 247 -7.93 -11.86 -12.35
C ILE A 247 -7.56 -10.72 -13.32
N ALA A 248 -6.44 -10.90 -14.02
CA ALA A 248 -6.06 -10.00 -15.11
C ALA A 248 -6.36 -10.67 -16.46
N ARG A 249 -7.04 -9.97 -17.34
CA ARG A 249 -7.41 -10.41 -18.70
C ARG A 249 -6.71 -9.53 -19.74
N PRO A 250 -6.65 -9.94 -21.02
CA PRO A 250 -6.15 -9.10 -22.11
C PRO A 250 -6.68 -7.66 -22.04
N GLY A 251 -5.77 -6.70 -22.20
CA GLY A 251 -6.11 -5.27 -22.14
C GLY A 251 -6.34 -4.75 -20.72
N ASN A 252 -5.84 -5.44 -19.68
CA ASN A 252 -5.90 -4.92 -18.33
C ASN A 252 -5.18 -3.58 -18.20
N VAL A 253 -5.65 -2.77 -17.25
CA VAL A 253 -4.95 -1.55 -16.85
C VAL A 253 -3.90 -1.95 -15.81
N PRO A 254 -2.60 -1.78 -16.10
CA PRO A 254 -1.53 -2.02 -15.12
C PRO A 254 -1.72 -1.12 -13.89
N MET A 255 -1.32 -1.62 -12.72
CA MET A 255 -1.21 -0.73 -11.56
C MET A 255 -0.02 0.20 -11.76
N GLN A 256 -0.11 1.41 -11.21
CA GLN A 256 1.07 2.25 -11.04
C GLN A 256 2.11 1.49 -10.20
N LEU A 257 3.39 1.73 -10.44
CA LEU A 257 4.44 1.25 -9.55
C LEU A 257 4.18 1.78 -8.15
N HIS A 258 4.21 0.88 -7.17
CA HIS A 258 3.97 1.20 -5.78
C HIS A 258 4.75 0.24 -4.87
N THR A 259 4.83 0.62 -3.60
CA THR A 259 5.14 -0.27 -2.49
C THR A 259 3.87 -0.47 -1.69
N ASP A 260 3.63 -1.67 -1.17
CA ASP A 260 2.48 -1.93 -0.30
C ASP A 260 2.57 -1.16 1.04
N GLN A 261 3.77 -0.69 1.41
CA GLN A 261 4.02 0.16 2.59
C GLN A 261 3.68 1.66 2.39
N VAL A 262 3.29 2.09 1.18
CA VAL A 262 3.18 3.53 0.84
C VAL A 262 2.19 4.32 1.70
N ALA A 263 1.18 3.66 2.26
CA ALA A 263 0.19 4.31 3.13
C ALA A 263 0.65 4.47 4.60
N ILE A 264 1.77 3.86 4.98
CA ILE A 264 2.31 3.95 6.35
C ILE A 264 3.17 5.22 6.43
N GLN A 265 2.70 6.18 7.22
CA GLN A 265 3.30 7.51 7.36
C GLN A 265 3.64 7.77 8.85
N PRO A 266 4.80 8.36 9.19
CA PRO A 266 5.88 8.78 8.28
C PRO A 266 6.51 7.60 7.52
N PRO A 267 7.15 7.82 6.35
CA PRO A 267 7.75 6.75 5.57
C PRO A 267 8.92 6.12 6.35
N ILE A 268 8.71 4.89 6.80
CA ILE A 268 9.74 4.03 7.41
C ILE A 268 10.20 3.05 6.33
N ARG A 269 11.49 2.95 6.05
CA ARG A 269 12.01 2.11 4.94
C ARG A 269 13.03 1.05 5.38
N ASP A 270 13.60 1.19 6.56
CA ASP A 270 14.52 0.23 7.17
C ASP A 270 13.82 -1.01 7.75
N MET A 271 12.52 -0.92 8.00
CA MET A 271 11.71 -2.03 8.52
C MET A 271 10.58 -2.42 7.55
N ALA A 272 10.53 -3.70 7.18
CA ALA A 272 9.36 -4.26 6.50
C ALA A 272 8.23 -4.48 7.50
N PHE A 273 7.06 -3.89 7.23
CA PHE A 273 5.86 -4.11 8.03
C PHE A 273 5.01 -5.29 7.53
N GLY A 274 5.26 -5.77 6.32
CA GLY A 274 4.48 -6.83 5.71
C GLY A 274 5.18 -7.61 4.62
N MET A 275 4.55 -8.70 4.22
CA MET A 275 4.91 -9.49 3.04
C MET A 275 3.67 -10.07 2.39
N ASN A 276 3.72 -10.23 1.07
CA ASN A 276 2.66 -10.88 0.33
C ASN A 276 3.09 -12.30 -0.07
N ILE A 277 2.16 -13.25 -0.01
CA ILE A 277 2.28 -14.56 -0.64
C ILE A 277 1.23 -14.62 -1.75
N MET A 278 1.70 -14.64 -2.99
CA MET A 278 0.89 -14.69 -4.20
C MET A 278 0.94 -16.09 -4.81
N TRP A 279 -0.21 -16.76 -4.88
CA TRP A 279 -0.35 -18.12 -5.39
C TRP A 279 -0.72 -18.12 -6.87
N TYR A 280 0.09 -18.78 -7.70
CA TYR A 280 -0.12 -18.85 -9.14
C TYR A 280 -1.10 -19.97 -9.47
N LEU A 281 -2.26 -19.61 -10.03
CA LEU A 281 -3.30 -20.57 -10.42
C LEU A 281 -3.26 -20.90 -11.93
N GLU A 282 -2.32 -20.28 -12.65
CA GLU A 282 -1.96 -20.50 -14.05
C GLU A 282 -0.45 -20.21 -14.17
N ASP A 283 0.17 -20.56 -15.30
CA ASP A 283 1.51 -20.09 -15.61
C ASP A 283 1.53 -18.56 -15.66
N ILE A 284 2.54 -17.96 -15.02
CA ILE A 284 2.75 -16.51 -15.02
C ILE A 284 3.92 -16.18 -15.92
N THR A 285 3.67 -15.34 -16.92
CA THR A 285 4.65 -14.90 -17.91
C THR A 285 4.65 -13.38 -18.00
N ASP A 286 5.67 -12.80 -18.61
CA ASP A 286 5.65 -11.38 -18.95
C ASP A 286 4.47 -11.03 -19.87
N ALA A 287 4.19 -11.90 -20.85
CA ALA A 287 3.16 -11.68 -21.86
C ALA A 287 1.75 -11.65 -21.28
N ASN A 288 1.42 -12.51 -20.30
CA ASN A 288 0.12 -12.51 -19.63
C ASN A 288 0.04 -11.52 -18.45
N GLY A 289 1.05 -10.65 -18.34
CA GLY A 289 1.08 -9.51 -17.45
C GLY A 289 1.67 -9.79 -16.08
N GLY A 290 2.47 -10.83 -15.88
CA GLY A 290 3.09 -11.19 -14.59
C GLY A 290 3.61 -10.00 -13.76
N THR A 291 3.55 -10.13 -12.43
CA THR A 291 3.94 -9.06 -11.50
C THR A 291 5.33 -8.53 -11.83
N ARG A 292 5.41 -7.22 -12.08
CA ARG A 292 6.63 -6.52 -12.46
C ARG A 292 7.30 -5.98 -11.20
N VAL A 293 8.61 -6.17 -11.06
CA VAL A 293 9.36 -5.76 -9.87
C VAL A 293 10.67 -5.05 -10.24
N PHE A 294 11.13 -4.15 -9.35
CA PHE A 294 12.52 -3.67 -9.33
C PHE A 294 13.32 -4.46 -8.29
N PRO A 295 14.14 -5.46 -8.67
CA PRO A 295 14.89 -6.26 -7.72
C PRO A 295 15.80 -5.41 -6.85
N GLY A 296 15.75 -5.64 -5.53
CA GLY A 296 16.57 -4.93 -4.54
C GLY A 296 16.07 -3.53 -4.18
N SER A 297 14.94 -3.07 -4.71
CA SER A 297 14.43 -1.71 -4.43
C SER A 297 13.91 -1.55 -3.00
N HIS A 298 13.74 -2.64 -2.25
CA HIS A 298 13.42 -2.61 -0.82
C HIS A 298 14.63 -2.19 0.04
N LEU A 299 15.83 -2.17 -0.53
CA LEU A 299 17.07 -1.78 0.14
C LEU A 299 17.31 -0.27 -0.02
N GLY A 300 16.96 0.49 1.02
CA GLY A 300 17.29 1.91 1.15
C GLY A 300 16.24 2.87 0.58
N GLN A 301 16.66 4.12 0.35
CA GLN A 301 15.79 5.20 -0.14
C GLN A 301 15.61 5.13 -1.66
N VAL A 302 15.06 4.04 -2.18
CA VAL A 302 14.84 3.86 -3.62
C VAL A 302 13.42 4.27 -4.00
N ALA A 303 13.25 4.97 -5.13
CA ALA A 303 11.94 5.18 -5.73
C ALA A 303 12.05 5.44 -7.25
N PRO A 304 11.13 4.90 -8.07
CA PRO A 304 11.12 5.16 -9.50
C PRO A 304 10.79 6.62 -9.80
N GLU A 305 11.43 7.14 -10.84
CA GLU A 305 11.19 8.49 -11.36
C GLU A 305 9.83 8.59 -12.05
N ASP A 306 9.42 7.51 -12.72
CA ASP A 306 8.13 7.37 -13.39
C ASP A 306 7.34 6.21 -12.80
N LEU A 307 6.15 6.49 -12.26
CA LEU A 307 5.26 5.50 -11.66
C LEU A 307 4.34 4.82 -12.66
N PHE A 308 4.25 5.33 -13.88
CA PHE A 308 3.24 4.95 -14.87
C PHE A 308 3.79 3.99 -15.94
N THR A 309 5.08 3.66 -15.86
CA THR A 309 5.74 2.69 -16.74
C THR A 309 6.35 1.56 -15.94
N VAL A 310 6.36 0.36 -16.50
CA VAL A 310 7.07 -0.81 -15.95
C VAL A 310 8.43 -1.00 -16.62
N GLU A 311 8.93 -0.03 -17.38
CA GLU A 311 10.25 -0.11 -18.01
C GLU A 311 11.36 -0.27 -16.96
N GLY A 312 12.36 -1.11 -17.25
CA GLY A 312 13.47 -1.40 -16.34
C GLY A 312 13.12 -2.36 -15.19
N THR A 313 11.88 -2.84 -15.09
CA THR A 313 11.50 -3.93 -14.19
C THR A 313 11.73 -5.30 -14.82
N VAL A 314 11.48 -6.38 -14.07
CA VAL A 314 11.36 -7.75 -14.58
C VAL A 314 10.05 -8.39 -14.12
N ALA A 315 9.47 -9.28 -14.93
CA ALA A 315 8.33 -10.09 -14.52
C ALA A 315 8.81 -11.22 -13.60
N ALA A 316 8.13 -11.40 -12.46
CA ALA A 316 8.31 -12.56 -11.61
C ALA A 316 7.58 -13.75 -12.25
N GLU A 317 8.21 -14.39 -13.22
CA GLU A 317 7.63 -15.50 -13.99
C GLU A 317 7.75 -16.83 -13.23
N GLY A 318 6.79 -17.73 -13.47
CA GLY A 318 6.83 -19.07 -12.90
C GLY A 318 5.64 -19.93 -13.32
N PRO A 319 5.78 -21.26 -13.33
CA PRO A 319 4.69 -22.16 -13.69
C PRO A 319 3.57 -22.12 -12.65
N ALA A 320 2.37 -22.56 -13.04
CA ALA A 320 1.23 -22.76 -12.16
C ALA A 320 1.63 -23.57 -10.92
N GLY A 321 1.11 -23.17 -9.76
CA GLY A 321 1.46 -23.73 -8.46
C GLY A 321 2.72 -23.15 -7.83
N THR A 322 3.37 -22.17 -8.46
CA THR A 322 4.42 -21.37 -7.81
C THR A 322 3.79 -20.41 -6.80
N ALA A 323 4.46 -20.21 -5.66
CA ALA A 323 4.18 -19.11 -4.74
C ALA A 323 5.25 -18.02 -4.90
N LEU A 324 4.84 -16.83 -5.35
CA LEU A 324 5.66 -15.63 -5.31
C LEU A 324 5.53 -15.00 -3.92
N VAL A 325 6.65 -14.79 -3.25
CA VAL A 325 6.69 -14.12 -1.95
C VAL A 325 7.52 -12.86 -2.07
N PHE A 326 7.02 -11.73 -1.58
CA PHE A 326 7.73 -10.45 -1.68
C PHE A 326 7.54 -9.54 -0.47
N ASP A 327 8.59 -8.77 -0.20
CA ASP A 327 8.67 -7.70 0.82
C ASP A 327 7.74 -6.55 0.42
N ASN A 328 6.95 -6.02 1.37
CA ASN A 328 6.00 -4.94 1.11
C ASN A 328 6.65 -3.59 0.74
N ARG A 329 7.98 -3.45 0.90
CA ARG A 329 8.78 -2.30 0.46
C ARG A 329 9.28 -2.43 -0.98
N LEU A 330 9.13 -3.60 -1.61
CA LEU A 330 9.54 -3.81 -3.00
C LEU A 330 8.66 -2.98 -3.94
N TRP A 331 9.29 -2.23 -4.84
CA TRP A 331 8.59 -1.50 -5.89
C TRP A 331 8.11 -2.49 -6.94
N HIS A 332 6.80 -2.52 -7.12
CA HIS A 332 6.16 -3.48 -8.00
C HIS A 332 4.89 -2.93 -8.65
N ALA A 333 4.41 -3.63 -9.67
CA ALA A 333 3.17 -3.34 -10.36
C ALA A 333 2.57 -4.62 -10.95
N THR A 334 1.25 -4.63 -11.17
CA THR A 334 0.64 -5.62 -12.05
C THR A 334 1.11 -5.32 -13.49
N GLY A 335 1.69 -6.30 -14.18
CA GLY A 335 2.11 -6.13 -15.57
C GLY A 335 0.94 -6.05 -16.56
N PRO A 336 1.19 -5.51 -17.77
CA PRO A 336 0.21 -5.49 -18.85
C PRO A 336 0.06 -6.90 -19.45
N ASN A 337 -1.15 -7.43 -19.43
CA ASN A 337 -1.55 -8.63 -20.13
C ASN A 337 -1.77 -8.30 -21.60
N ARG A 338 -0.82 -8.75 -22.42
CA ARG A 338 -0.72 -8.54 -23.87
C ARG A 338 -1.16 -9.76 -24.67
N GLU A 339 -1.63 -10.82 -24.01
CA GLU A 339 -2.16 -11.99 -24.68
C GLU A 339 -3.43 -11.67 -25.46
N ALA A 340 -3.77 -12.50 -26.44
CA ALA A 340 -5.00 -12.33 -27.23
C ALA A 340 -6.26 -12.82 -26.48
N SER A 341 -6.11 -13.78 -25.56
CA SER A 341 -7.22 -14.40 -24.82
C SER A 341 -6.72 -15.01 -23.51
N GLY A 342 -7.64 -15.44 -22.66
CA GLY A 342 -7.33 -16.13 -21.41
C GLY A 342 -7.45 -15.25 -20.17
N GLU A 343 -7.20 -15.86 -19.02
CA GLU A 343 -7.25 -15.22 -17.71
C GLU A 343 -5.98 -15.53 -16.93
N ARG A 344 -5.51 -14.57 -16.15
CA ARG A 344 -4.41 -14.76 -15.21
C ARG A 344 -4.93 -14.59 -13.78
N PRO A 345 -5.49 -15.65 -13.17
CA PRO A 345 -5.92 -15.64 -11.78
C PRO A 345 -4.75 -15.87 -10.81
N VAL A 346 -4.69 -15.07 -9.77
CA VAL A 346 -3.79 -15.25 -8.62
C VAL A 346 -4.53 -15.00 -7.32
N ILE A 347 -4.14 -15.70 -6.26
CA ILE A 347 -4.60 -15.42 -4.89
C ILE A 347 -3.49 -14.65 -4.16
N LEU A 348 -3.84 -13.57 -3.47
CA LEU A 348 -2.92 -12.74 -2.70
C LEU A 348 -3.26 -12.83 -1.22
N MET A 349 -2.28 -13.25 -0.42
CA MET A 349 -2.31 -13.21 1.04
C MET A 349 -1.31 -12.18 1.53
N PHE A 350 -1.81 -11.01 1.92
CA PHE A 350 -0.95 -9.96 2.46
C PHE A 350 -0.93 -10.04 3.98
N PHE A 351 0.22 -10.36 4.56
CA PHE A 351 0.44 -10.37 6.01
C PHE A 351 1.17 -9.11 6.47
N MET A 352 0.86 -8.66 7.68
CA MET A 352 1.56 -7.57 8.35
C MET A 352 1.83 -7.87 9.82
N ARG A 353 2.81 -7.16 10.39
CA ARG A 353 3.11 -7.23 11.83
C ARG A 353 1.88 -6.88 12.66
N ALA A 354 1.73 -7.52 13.82
CA ALA A 354 0.50 -7.48 14.63
C ALA A 354 0.05 -6.08 15.09
N PHE A 355 0.99 -5.15 15.22
CA PHE A 355 0.71 -3.77 15.65
C PHE A 355 0.23 -2.86 14.50
N ILE A 356 0.20 -3.37 13.25
CA ILE A 356 -0.28 -2.60 12.10
C ILE A 356 -1.78 -2.83 11.90
N ARG A 357 -2.51 -1.75 11.65
CA ARG A 357 -3.94 -1.81 11.33
C ARG A 357 -4.18 -2.58 10.02
N GLN A 358 -5.09 -3.54 10.04
CA GLN A 358 -5.51 -4.31 8.86
C GLN A 358 -6.26 -3.44 7.83
N GLN A 359 -6.09 -3.70 6.53
CA GLN A 359 -6.81 -3.05 5.43
C GLN A 359 -8.24 -3.57 5.38
N GLU A 360 -8.41 -4.87 5.59
CA GLU A 360 -9.72 -5.48 5.80
C GLU A 360 -9.98 -5.66 7.30
N ASN A 361 -11.07 -5.06 7.79
CA ASN A 361 -11.49 -5.24 9.17
C ASN A 361 -12.23 -6.57 9.36
N ASN A 362 -11.47 -7.67 9.43
CA ASN A 362 -12.00 -9.03 9.53
C ASN A 362 -12.95 -9.20 10.74
N PHE A 363 -12.66 -8.53 11.86
CA PHE A 363 -13.52 -8.49 13.06
C PHE A 363 -14.91 -7.88 12.85
N LEU A 364 -15.14 -7.14 11.76
CA LEU A 364 -16.49 -6.68 11.40
C LEU A 364 -17.05 -7.47 10.23
N SER A 365 -16.23 -7.80 9.23
CA SER A 365 -16.69 -8.38 7.98
C SER A 365 -16.90 -9.90 8.01
N LEU A 366 -16.27 -10.65 8.93
CA LEU A 366 -16.45 -12.11 9.02
C LEU A 366 -17.90 -12.47 9.35
N ARG A 367 -18.47 -13.42 8.61
CA ARG A 367 -19.81 -13.95 8.89
C ARG A 367 -19.80 -14.82 10.14
N LYS A 368 -20.81 -14.72 11.02
CA LYS A 368 -20.93 -15.53 12.25
C LYS A 368 -20.78 -17.05 11.97
N GLY A 369 -21.39 -17.54 10.89
CA GLY A 369 -21.31 -18.96 10.49
C GLY A 369 -19.92 -19.40 9.99
N VAL A 370 -19.11 -18.47 9.45
CA VAL A 370 -17.71 -18.73 9.10
C VAL A 370 -16.84 -18.70 10.34
N GLU A 371 -17.02 -17.70 11.21
CA GLU A 371 -16.30 -17.55 12.48
C GLU A 371 -16.40 -18.82 13.36
N ALA A 372 -17.60 -19.41 13.43
CA ALA A 372 -17.85 -20.62 14.19
C ALA A 372 -17.04 -21.85 13.71
N LYS A 373 -16.59 -21.85 12.46
CA LYS A 373 -15.79 -22.95 11.86
C LYS A 373 -14.29 -22.72 11.97
N LEU A 374 -13.84 -21.53 12.36
CA LEU A 374 -12.42 -21.20 12.32
C LEU A 374 -11.64 -21.96 13.39
N SER A 375 -10.53 -22.57 12.96
CA SER A 375 -9.51 -23.10 13.86
C SER A 375 -8.79 -21.98 14.61
N ASP A 376 -8.18 -22.33 15.74
CA ASP A 376 -7.36 -21.41 16.53
C ASP A 376 -6.22 -20.80 15.70
N ARG A 377 -5.67 -21.58 14.76
CA ARG A 377 -4.68 -21.11 13.78
C ARG A 377 -5.23 -19.95 12.94
N ILE A 378 -6.39 -20.11 12.32
CA ILE A 378 -6.98 -19.08 11.47
C ILE A 378 -7.42 -17.88 12.31
N LYS A 379 -7.98 -18.12 13.51
CA LYS A 379 -8.30 -17.06 14.47
C LYS A 379 -7.08 -16.21 14.84
N ARG A 380 -5.90 -16.82 15.04
CA ARG A 380 -4.64 -16.08 15.27
C ARG A 380 -4.33 -15.13 14.12
N MET A 381 -4.34 -15.64 12.89
CA MET A 381 -4.05 -14.82 11.70
C MET A 381 -5.07 -13.70 11.45
N LEU A 382 -6.33 -13.87 11.90
CA LEU A 382 -7.38 -12.87 11.74
C LEU A 382 -7.45 -11.85 12.89
N GLY A 383 -6.61 -11.98 13.92
CA GLY A 383 -6.48 -11.02 15.01
C GLY A 383 -7.26 -11.34 16.28
N PHE A 384 -7.87 -12.52 16.38
CA PHE A 384 -8.61 -12.96 17.59
C PHE A 384 -7.69 -13.33 18.75
N TYR A 385 -6.38 -13.43 18.53
CA TYR A 385 -5.41 -13.80 19.55
C TYR A 385 -4.69 -12.57 20.10
N THR A 386 -4.63 -12.48 21.42
CA THR A 386 -4.01 -11.37 22.16
C THR A 386 -2.50 -11.56 22.28
N THR A 387 -1.75 -10.46 22.07
CA THR A 387 -0.26 -10.47 22.10
C THR A 387 0.25 -9.16 22.65
N GLY A 388 1.14 -9.18 23.65
CA GLY A 388 1.76 -7.95 24.18
C GLY A 388 0.78 -6.82 24.51
N ALA A 389 -0.36 -7.14 25.14
CA ALA A 389 -1.49 -6.23 25.43
C ALA A 389 -2.26 -5.66 24.21
N LEU A 390 -1.99 -6.14 22.98
CA LEU A 390 -2.74 -5.85 21.76
C LEU A 390 -3.86 -6.86 21.53
N GLY A 391 -4.94 -6.41 20.88
CA GLY A 391 -6.06 -7.27 20.46
C GLY A 391 -7.07 -7.63 21.56
N GLY A 392 -6.96 -7.03 22.74
CA GLY A 392 -7.88 -7.27 23.85
C GLY A 392 -9.27 -6.66 23.64
N ILE A 393 -10.26 -7.12 24.43
CA ILE A 393 -11.64 -6.63 24.43
C ILE A 393 -12.04 -6.28 25.86
N GLU A 394 -12.63 -5.10 26.08
CA GLU A 394 -13.09 -4.62 27.40
C GLU A 394 -12.01 -4.66 28.51
N GLY A 395 -10.76 -4.35 28.16
CA GLY A 395 -9.65 -4.34 29.12
C GLY A 395 -9.06 -5.72 29.44
N GLU A 396 -9.63 -6.80 28.90
CA GLU A 396 -9.00 -8.12 28.93
C GLU A 396 -7.91 -8.18 27.86
N VAL A 397 -6.66 -8.00 28.32
CA VAL A 397 -5.45 -7.87 27.49
C VAL A 397 -4.37 -8.89 27.87
N ARG A 398 -4.71 -9.90 28.69
CA ARG A 398 -3.76 -10.97 29.02
C ARG A 398 -3.25 -11.61 27.75
N GLU A 399 -1.96 -11.89 27.71
CA GLU A 399 -1.36 -12.55 26.56
C GLU A 399 -1.84 -14.00 26.45
N GLY A 400 -2.02 -14.47 25.23
CA GLY A 400 -2.20 -15.88 24.97
C GLY A 400 -3.64 -16.37 24.92
N ILE A 401 -4.61 -15.47 24.96
CA ILE A 401 -6.04 -15.82 24.92
C ILE A 401 -6.66 -15.47 23.57
N PHE A 402 -7.73 -16.20 23.24
CA PHE A 402 -8.61 -15.87 22.13
C PHE A 402 -9.79 -15.04 22.62
N VAL A 403 -9.93 -13.84 22.06
CA VAL A 403 -11.10 -13.00 22.30
C VAL A 403 -12.24 -13.39 21.37
N SER A 404 -13.48 -13.10 21.77
CA SER A 404 -14.68 -13.34 20.97
C SER A 404 -15.41 -12.03 20.74
N ARG A 405 -16.14 -11.92 19.62
CA ARG A 405 -17.08 -10.79 19.46
C ARG A 405 -18.11 -10.82 20.59
N LYS A 406 -18.40 -9.66 21.16
CA LYS A 406 -19.50 -9.47 22.11
C LYS A 406 -20.56 -8.62 21.43
N ASP A 407 -21.81 -9.05 21.51
CA ASP A 407 -22.92 -8.30 20.92
C ASP A 407 -23.16 -6.98 21.72
N ASP A 408 -22.94 -6.98 23.05
CA ASP A 408 -23.02 -5.79 23.92
C ASP A 408 -21.73 -5.60 24.75
N CYS A 409 -20.79 -4.80 24.24
CA CYS A 409 -19.58 -4.41 24.98
C CYS A 409 -19.91 -3.25 25.95
N ILE A 410 -20.23 -3.53 27.21
CA ILE A 410 -20.61 -2.51 28.21
C ILE A 410 -19.78 -2.55 29.49
N GLY A 411 -18.95 -3.57 29.71
CA GLY A 411 -18.23 -3.75 30.97
C GLY A 411 -19.15 -3.58 32.21
N LYS A 412 -18.58 -3.14 33.35
CA LYS A 412 -19.38 -2.71 34.49
C LYS A 412 -19.77 -1.24 34.31
N LEU A 413 -21.06 -0.97 34.13
CA LEU A 413 -21.58 0.40 34.09
C LEU A 413 -21.42 1.08 35.45
N ARG A 414 -21.14 2.38 35.44
CA ARG A 414 -21.22 3.22 36.65
C ARG A 414 -22.66 3.21 37.19
N ALA A 415 -22.81 3.43 38.50
CA ALA A 415 -24.13 3.67 39.07
C ALA A 415 -24.82 4.83 38.31
N PRO A 416 -26.15 4.76 38.10
CA PRO A 416 -26.89 5.88 37.53
C PRO A 416 -26.60 7.15 38.33
N HIS A 417 -26.51 8.31 37.66
CA HIS A 417 -26.59 9.56 38.40
C HIS A 417 -27.99 9.61 39.01
N GLU A 418 -28.09 9.72 40.33
CA GLU A 418 -29.32 10.15 40.98
C GLU A 418 -29.59 11.59 40.51
N GLU A 419 -30.78 11.85 39.97
CA GLU A 419 -31.21 13.18 39.49
C GLU A 419 -31.38 14.19 40.62
#